data_AF-A0A3N4SUK4-F1
#
_entry.id   AF-A0A3N4SUK4-F1
#
_cell.length_a   1.000
_cell.length_b   1.000
_cell.length_c   1.000
_cell.angle_alpha   90.00
_cell.angle_beta   90.00
_cell.angle_gamma   90.00
#
_symmetry.space_group_name_H-M   'P 1'
#
loop_
_entity.id
_entity.type
_entity.pdbx_description
1 polymer ?
#
loop_
_entity_poly.entity_id
_entity_poly.type
_entity_poly.pdbx_seq_one_letter_code
_entity_poly.pdbx_strand_id
1 'polypeptide(L)'
;MRDPRSAQQPPEADALARFLTADPDQWPRLAPRVTEAVGVATLERIVHATAARIGEFATVTDSPDGLIVSGSTGRVRAWAQVAPDGELTALRIEGARYTPPRRRPRRSAALTWMVYLGLVVLWNVLTVWTAGDRTTWLADMATLAAFYVVVEGCGAPAMQPRPLRHTVEAGAVAALASAWRLPGLPAGHGVLGLTAGAVLLAAAGSLVVTARLHRWRAPLSRPLLFPLEGAWYVVQGGGPAVNHHARMAEQRGALDLVALGPYGTRTRPGREPAAYAAYGRPVRSPCDGRVISAAGTVPDQRPGEIRYQPPYGNHVFLDTGREIVKMAHLRPGSVTVSEGDTVRAGQLLGEVGNTGNSTEPHLHIHAERDGAGLDLQFTGVPGRLHRGRTIRA
;
A
#
# COMPACT_ATOMS: atom_id res chain seq x y z
N MET A 1 -12.89 -13.19 -42.96
CA MET A 1 -13.30 -13.28 -41.55
C MET A 1 -12.06 -13.02 -40.70
N ARG A 2 -11.92 -11.83 -40.09
CA ARG A 2 -10.73 -11.46 -39.30
C ARG A 2 -10.83 -12.13 -37.92
N ASP A 3 -9.71 -12.70 -37.48
CA ASP A 3 -9.53 -13.32 -36.17
C ASP A 3 -9.79 -12.31 -35.02
N PRO A 4 -10.65 -12.59 -34.02
CA PRO A 4 -10.97 -11.64 -32.96
C PRO A 4 -9.94 -11.52 -31.83
N ARG A 5 -8.73 -12.11 -31.91
CA ARG A 5 -7.83 -12.19 -30.74
C ARG A 5 -6.32 -11.93 -30.94
N SER A 6 -5.87 -11.19 -31.96
CA SER A 6 -4.62 -10.45 -31.79
C SER A 6 -4.94 -9.14 -31.07
N ALA A 7 -4.90 -9.16 -29.73
CA ALA A 7 -4.81 -7.91 -28.99
C ALA A 7 -3.58 -7.18 -29.55
N GLN A 8 -3.82 -6.06 -30.24
CA GLN A 8 -2.76 -5.26 -30.84
C GLN A 8 -1.77 -4.93 -29.73
N GLN A 9 -0.49 -5.24 -29.95
CA GLN A 9 0.54 -4.98 -28.95
C GLN A 9 0.52 -3.48 -28.60
N PRO A 10 0.68 -3.12 -27.32
CA PRO A 10 0.70 -1.72 -26.93
C PRO A 10 1.92 -1.05 -27.58
N PRO A 11 1.83 0.24 -27.95
CA PRO A 11 2.93 0.95 -28.61
C PRO A 11 4.22 0.96 -27.77
N GLU A 12 4.09 0.86 -26.44
CA GLU A 12 5.19 0.70 -25.50
C GLU A 12 5.99 -0.58 -25.71
N ALA A 13 5.35 -1.69 -26.11
CA ALA A 13 6.03 -2.95 -26.40
C ALA A 13 6.89 -2.82 -27.67
N ASP A 14 6.33 -2.23 -28.73
CA ASP A 14 7.02 -2.01 -30.00
C ASP A 14 8.19 -1.03 -29.84
N ALA A 15 7.98 0.08 -29.14
CA ALA A 15 9.03 1.07 -28.89
C ALA A 15 10.18 0.49 -28.06
N LEU A 16 9.86 -0.29 -27.02
CA LEU A 16 10.89 -0.96 -26.21
C LEU A 16 11.63 -2.03 -27.01
N ALA A 17 10.94 -2.81 -27.83
CA ALA A 17 11.57 -3.80 -28.71
C ALA A 17 12.56 -3.13 -29.65
N ARG A 18 12.14 -2.06 -30.35
CA ARG A 18 13.02 -1.29 -31.23
C ARG A 18 14.24 -0.75 -30.49
N PHE A 19 14.05 -0.18 -29.30
CA PHE A 19 15.14 0.35 -28.48
C PHE A 19 16.17 -0.73 -28.09
N LEU A 20 15.69 -1.91 -27.67
CA LEU A 20 16.56 -3.01 -27.21
C LEU A 20 17.36 -3.68 -28.33
N THR A 21 16.89 -3.59 -29.58
CA THR A 21 17.56 -4.18 -30.75
C THR A 21 18.34 -3.16 -31.59
N ALA A 22 18.19 -1.87 -31.31
CA ALA A 22 18.87 -0.81 -32.03
C ALA A 22 20.34 -0.69 -31.62
N ASP A 23 21.17 -0.28 -32.58
CA ASP A 23 22.56 0.07 -32.31
C ASP A 23 22.63 1.31 -31.38
N PRO A 24 23.63 1.41 -30.48
CA PRO A 24 23.70 2.49 -29.49
C PRO A 24 23.70 3.92 -30.08
N ASP A 25 24.18 4.09 -31.31
CA ASP A 25 24.17 5.37 -32.05
C ASP A 25 22.76 5.83 -32.45
N GLN A 26 21.77 4.92 -32.47
CA GLN A 26 20.38 5.22 -32.79
C GLN A 26 19.56 5.66 -31.57
N TRP A 27 20.01 5.39 -30.35
CA TRP A 27 19.26 5.69 -29.12
C TRP A 27 18.95 7.18 -28.92
N PRO A 28 19.84 8.14 -29.22
CA PRO A 28 19.51 9.57 -29.17
C PRO A 28 18.31 9.95 -30.05
N ARG A 29 18.05 9.19 -31.12
CA ARG A 29 16.90 9.41 -32.00
C ARG A 29 15.64 8.68 -31.52
N LEU A 30 15.78 7.47 -30.99
CA LEU A 30 14.65 6.64 -30.56
C LEU A 30 14.10 7.05 -29.19
N ALA A 31 14.98 7.52 -28.30
CA ALA A 31 14.67 7.85 -26.92
C ALA A 31 15.55 9.05 -26.45
N PRO A 32 15.43 10.23 -27.07
CA PRO A 32 16.29 11.39 -26.77
C PRO A 32 16.27 11.74 -25.29
N ARG A 33 15.08 11.85 -24.67
CA ARG A 33 14.95 12.18 -23.24
C ARG A 33 15.58 11.16 -22.32
N VAL A 34 15.41 9.87 -22.62
CA VAL A 34 16.01 8.79 -21.84
C VAL A 34 17.53 8.81 -21.99
N THR A 35 18.01 9.04 -23.21
CA THR A 35 19.44 9.08 -23.52
C THR A 35 20.13 10.27 -22.86
N GLU A 36 19.49 11.44 -22.86
CA GLU A 36 19.96 12.63 -22.17
C GLU A 36 20.01 12.42 -20.65
N ALA A 37 18.95 11.85 -20.07
CA ALA A 37 18.85 11.66 -18.62
C ALA A 37 19.78 10.57 -18.06
N VAL A 38 20.01 9.48 -18.82
CA VAL A 38 20.73 8.30 -18.33
C VAL A 38 22.15 8.19 -18.90
N GLY A 39 22.37 8.71 -20.11
CA GLY A 39 23.60 8.58 -20.87
C GLY A 39 23.73 7.24 -21.60
N VAL A 40 24.24 7.30 -22.84
CA VAL A 40 24.41 6.12 -23.74
C VAL A 40 25.19 4.99 -23.05
N ALA A 41 26.33 5.28 -22.43
CA ALA A 41 27.16 4.25 -21.78
C ALA A 41 26.43 3.50 -20.64
N THR A 42 25.54 4.18 -19.91
CA THR A 42 24.73 3.52 -18.87
C THR A 42 23.61 2.68 -19.51
N LEU A 43 22.98 3.19 -20.57
CA LEU A 43 22.00 2.43 -21.33
C LEU A 43 22.62 1.16 -21.94
N GLU A 44 23.86 1.23 -22.46
CA GLU A 44 24.62 0.06 -22.95
C GLU A 44 24.78 -0.99 -21.86
N ARG A 45 25.21 -0.59 -20.65
CA ARG A 45 25.30 -1.50 -19.52
C ARG A 45 23.95 -2.13 -19.16
N ILE A 46 22.85 -1.35 -19.21
CA ILE A 46 21.51 -1.85 -18.92
C ILE A 46 21.05 -2.87 -19.98
N VAL A 47 21.23 -2.56 -21.26
CA VAL A 47 20.85 -3.43 -22.38
C VAL A 47 21.70 -4.70 -22.37
N HIS A 48 23.02 -4.59 -22.19
CA HIS A 48 23.92 -5.73 -22.08
C HIS A 48 23.57 -6.64 -20.88
N ALA A 49 23.33 -6.05 -19.71
CA ALA A 49 22.88 -6.81 -18.54
C ALA A 49 21.51 -7.46 -18.76
N THR A 50 20.64 -6.86 -19.57
CA THR A 50 19.36 -7.44 -19.97
C THR A 50 19.57 -8.64 -20.89
N ALA A 51 20.42 -8.51 -21.91
CA ALA A 51 20.81 -9.60 -22.81
C ALA A 51 21.41 -10.79 -22.04
N ALA A 52 22.30 -10.54 -21.07
CA ALA A 52 22.86 -11.60 -20.22
C ALA A 52 21.79 -12.38 -19.41
N ARG A 53 20.63 -11.78 -19.13
CA ARG A 53 19.51 -12.42 -18.41
C ARG A 53 18.55 -13.16 -19.34
N ILE A 54 18.37 -12.70 -20.57
CA ILE A 54 17.36 -13.26 -21.47
C ILE A 54 17.96 -14.13 -22.59
N GLY A 55 19.26 -14.05 -22.85
CA GLY A 55 19.90 -14.60 -24.03
C GLY A 55 19.69 -13.70 -25.25
N GLU A 56 19.58 -14.30 -26.43
CA GLU A 56 19.23 -13.58 -27.66
C GLU A 56 17.82 -13.01 -27.54
N PHE A 57 17.66 -11.72 -27.85
CA PHE A 57 16.36 -11.05 -27.81
C PHE A 57 15.38 -11.72 -28.78
N ALA A 58 14.14 -11.96 -28.32
CA ALA A 58 13.09 -12.55 -29.14
C ALA A 58 11.90 -11.60 -29.33
N THR A 59 11.31 -11.09 -28.24
CA THR A 59 10.09 -10.25 -28.32
C THR A 59 9.84 -9.49 -27.02
N VAL A 60 9.02 -8.43 -27.11
CA VAL A 60 8.37 -7.79 -25.96
C VAL A 60 6.88 -8.04 -26.07
N THR A 61 6.25 -8.56 -25.01
CA THR A 61 4.81 -8.83 -24.99
C THR A 61 4.13 -8.18 -23.80
N ASP A 62 2.86 -7.80 -23.94
CA ASP A 62 2.07 -7.28 -22.83
C ASP A 62 1.54 -8.41 -21.95
N SER A 63 1.51 -8.19 -20.63
CA SER A 63 0.95 -9.14 -19.67
C SER A 63 0.30 -8.43 -18.48
N PRO A 64 -0.51 -9.13 -17.67
CA PRO A 64 -1.07 -8.52 -16.46
C PRO A 64 -0.01 -8.19 -15.39
N ASP A 65 1.23 -8.66 -15.53
CA ASP A 65 2.34 -8.38 -14.62
C ASP A 65 3.23 -7.23 -15.13
N GLY A 66 2.95 -6.66 -16.31
CA GLY A 66 3.73 -5.63 -17.01
C GLY A 66 4.19 -6.09 -18.40
N LEU A 67 5.06 -5.31 -19.05
CA LEU A 67 5.70 -5.74 -20.30
C LEU A 67 6.71 -6.84 -19.98
N ILE A 68 6.77 -7.86 -20.82
CA ILE A 68 7.69 -8.99 -20.66
C ILE A 68 8.65 -9.01 -21.83
N VAL A 69 9.91 -8.69 -21.56
CA VAL A 69 11.01 -8.85 -22.52
C VAL A 69 11.46 -10.31 -22.46
N SER A 70 11.38 -11.01 -23.58
CA SER A 70 11.71 -12.43 -23.70
C SER A 70 12.88 -12.64 -24.64
N GLY A 71 13.75 -13.57 -24.29
CA GLY A 71 14.83 -14.05 -25.14
C GLY A 71 14.96 -15.57 -25.09
N SER A 72 15.99 -16.10 -25.73
CA SER A 72 16.20 -17.55 -25.92
C SER A 72 16.33 -18.36 -24.62
N THR A 73 16.79 -17.75 -23.51
CA THR A 73 17.06 -18.45 -22.24
C THR A 73 16.31 -17.87 -21.03
N GLY A 74 15.59 -16.76 -21.20
CA GLY A 74 15.01 -16.07 -20.05
C GLY A 74 14.06 -14.95 -20.42
N ARG A 75 13.47 -14.37 -19.38
CA ARG A 75 12.53 -13.26 -19.47
C ARG A 75 12.82 -12.25 -18.36
N VAL A 76 12.51 -10.99 -18.58
CA VAL A 76 12.51 -9.93 -17.56
C VAL A 76 11.24 -9.09 -17.69
N ARG A 77 10.77 -8.52 -16.57
CA ARG A 77 9.70 -7.51 -16.64
C ARG A 77 10.27 -6.17 -17.04
N ALA A 78 9.45 -5.40 -17.73
CA ALA A 78 9.75 -4.06 -18.11
C ALA A 78 8.49 -3.18 -18.05
N TRP A 79 8.75 -1.89 -18.09
CA TRP A 79 7.78 -0.83 -18.25
C TRP A 79 8.39 0.18 -19.22
N ALA A 80 7.54 0.77 -20.06
CA ALA A 80 7.92 1.82 -20.98
C ALA A 80 6.79 2.84 -21.06
N GLN A 81 7.13 4.05 -21.47
CA GLN A 81 6.17 5.10 -21.79
C GLN A 81 6.54 5.72 -23.12
N VAL A 82 5.52 5.91 -23.96
CA VAL A 82 5.68 6.42 -25.32
C VAL A 82 4.85 7.69 -25.49
N ALA A 83 5.44 8.71 -26.13
CA ALA A 83 4.72 9.93 -26.50
C ALA A 83 3.80 9.68 -27.72
N PRO A 84 2.83 10.57 -28.01
CA PRO A 84 1.89 10.37 -29.12
C PRO A 84 2.55 10.21 -30.50
N ASP A 85 3.76 10.71 -30.68
CA ASP A 85 4.59 10.60 -31.89
C ASP A 85 5.40 9.30 -31.98
N GLY A 86 5.35 8.44 -30.96
CA GLY A 86 6.07 7.18 -30.90
C GLY A 86 7.44 7.25 -30.20
N GLU A 87 7.85 8.42 -29.68
CA GLU A 87 9.10 8.57 -28.91
C GLU A 87 9.06 7.77 -27.60
N LEU A 88 10.10 6.99 -27.30
CA LEU A 88 10.25 6.34 -26.00
C LEU A 88 10.75 7.36 -24.96
N THR A 89 9.84 7.81 -24.10
CA THR A 89 10.09 8.91 -23.14
C THR A 89 10.53 8.43 -21.76
N ALA A 90 10.21 7.18 -21.40
CA ALA A 90 10.68 6.57 -20.17
C ALA A 90 10.73 5.05 -20.30
N LEU A 91 11.65 4.40 -19.58
CA LEU A 91 11.71 2.96 -19.48
C LEU A 91 12.19 2.51 -18.10
N ARG A 92 11.80 1.29 -17.73
CA ARG A 92 12.30 0.58 -16.57
C ARG A 92 12.39 -0.89 -16.90
N ILE A 93 13.57 -1.49 -16.73
CA ILE A 93 13.78 -2.94 -16.91
C ILE A 93 14.14 -3.55 -15.57
N GLU A 94 13.52 -4.68 -15.23
CA GLU A 94 13.77 -5.38 -13.97
C GLU A 94 15.16 -6.01 -13.96
N GLY A 95 15.91 -5.81 -12.88
CA GLY A 95 17.25 -6.37 -12.70
C GLY A 95 17.27 -7.89 -12.41
N ALA A 96 16.11 -8.51 -12.26
CA ALA A 96 15.93 -9.93 -11.95
C ALA A 96 15.21 -10.66 -13.09
N ARG A 97 15.49 -11.96 -13.24
CA ARG A 97 14.74 -12.82 -14.17
C ARG A 97 13.27 -12.90 -13.74
N TYR A 98 12.37 -12.82 -14.70
CA TYR A 98 10.94 -12.91 -14.49
C TYR A 98 10.48 -14.36 -14.43
N THR A 99 9.91 -14.72 -13.28
CA THR A 99 9.14 -15.94 -13.09
C THR A 99 7.70 -15.54 -12.84
N PRO A 100 6.73 -15.97 -13.70
CA PRO A 100 5.33 -15.66 -13.50
C PRO A 100 4.88 -16.10 -12.10
N PRO A 101 4.23 -15.21 -11.33
CA PRO A 101 3.76 -15.57 -10.02
C PRO A 101 2.72 -16.70 -10.14
N ARG A 102 2.79 -17.69 -9.24
CA ARG A 102 1.72 -18.68 -9.09
C ARG A 102 0.46 -17.95 -8.62
N ARG A 103 -0.46 -17.67 -9.54
CA ARG A 103 -1.73 -17.00 -9.24
C ARG A 103 -2.56 -17.90 -8.34
N ARG A 104 -2.53 -17.63 -7.04
CA ARG A 104 -3.53 -18.20 -6.13
C ARG A 104 -4.86 -17.50 -6.42
N PRO A 105 -5.98 -18.22 -6.52
CA PRO A 105 -7.28 -17.57 -6.61
C PRO A 105 -7.41 -16.61 -5.44
N ARG A 106 -7.73 -15.34 -5.72
CA ARG A 106 -8.08 -14.39 -4.66
C ARG A 106 -9.30 -14.97 -3.96
N ARG A 107 -9.15 -15.40 -2.71
CA ARG A 107 -10.30 -15.64 -1.86
C ARG A 107 -11.09 -14.33 -1.82
N SER A 108 -12.38 -14.40 -2.15
CA SER A 108 -13.20 -13.19 -2.12
C SER A 108 -13.16 -12.64 -0.70
N ALA A 109 -13.03 -11.32 -0.57
CA ALA A 109 -13.11 -10.68 0.75
C ALA A 109 -14.38 -11.13 1.48
N ALA A 110 -15.48 -11.28 0.74
CA ALA A 110 -16.73 -11.85 1.23
C ALA A 110 -16.56 -13.23 1.87
N LEU A 111 -15.85 -14.18 1.25
CA LEU A 111 -15.62 -15.51 1.83
C LEU A 111 -14.80 -15.45 3.11
N THR A 112 -13.71 -14.67 3.12
CA THR A 112 -12.91 -14.47 4.34
C THR A 112 -13.76 -13.89 5.48
N TRP A 113 -14.64 -12.93 5.16
CA TRP A 113 -15.55 -12.34 6.14
C TRP A 113 -16.66 -13.27 6.60
N MET A 114 -17.23 -14.08 5.71
CA MET A 114 -18.20 -15.11 6.09
C MET A 114 -17.57 -16.13 7.05
N VAL A 115 -16.33 -16.55 6.78
CA VAL A 115 -15.59 -17.44 7.69
C VAL A 115 -15.32 -16.73 9.02
N TYR A 116 -14.89 -15.48 9.00
CA TYR A 116 -14.65 -14.69 10.21
C TYR A 116 -15.92 -14.56 11.08
N LEU A 117 -17.03 -14.12 10.49
CA LEU A 117 -18.32 -14.02 11.16
C LEU A 117 -18.80 -15.39 11.66
N GLY A 118 -18.62 -16.43 10.84
CA GLY A 118 -18.91 -17.80 11.22
C GLY A 118 -18.12 -18.24 12.45
N LEU A 119 -16.82 -17.97 12.50
CA LEU A 119 -15.97 -18.28 13.65
C LEU A 119 -16.36 -17.49 14.89
N VAL A 120 -16.69 -16.20 14.75
CA VAL A 120 -17.17 -15.35 15.86
C VAL A 120 -18.48 -15.90 16.41
N VAL A 121 -19.45 -16.20 15.55
CA VAL A 121 -20.75 -16.76 15.95
C VAL A 121 -20.57 -18.14 16.57
N LEU A 122 -19.78 -19.01 15.94
CA LEU A 122 -19.50 -20.36 16.43
C LEU A 122 -18.84 -20.32 17.81
N TRP A 123 -17.81 -19.49 17.99
CA TRP A 123 -17.15 -19.33 19.28
C TRP A 123 -18.12 -18.78 20.33
N ASN A 124 -18.86 -17.72 20.00
CA ASN A 124 -19.86 -17.15 20.90
C ASN A 124 -20.87 -18.20 21.37
N VAL A 125 -21.51 -18.91 20.45
CA VAL A 125 -22.58 -19.85 20.77
C VAL A 125 -22.05 -21.12 21.44
N LEU A 126 -20.91 -21.67 20.97
CA LEU A 126 -20.43 -22.98 21.41
C LEU A 126 -19.49 -22.98 22.60
N THR A 127 -18.86 -21.86 22.95
CA THR A 127 -17.94 -21.81 24.11
C THR A 127 -18.51 -20.92 25.21
N VAL A 128 -18.70 -19.64 24.90
CA VAL A 128 -19.13 -18.64 25.88
C VAL A 128 -20.53 -18.93 26.44
N TRP A 129 -21.51 -19.17 25.57
CA TRP A 129 -22.91 -19.37 25.96
C TRP A 129 -23.20 -20.75 26.54
N THR A 130 -22.31 -21.71 26.35
CA THR A 130 -22.43 -23.09 26.85
C THR A 130 -21.49 -23.37 28.01
N ALA A 131 -20.63 -22.42 28.40
CA ALA A 131 -19.73 -22.54 29.53
C ALA A 131 -20.47 -23.09 30.76
N GLY A 132 -19.95 -24.20 31.31
CA GLY A 132 -20.56 -24.93 32.42
C GLY A 132 -20.23 -24.35 33.79
N ASP A 133 -19.24 -23.48 33.88
CA ASP A 133 -18.76 -22.87 35.12
C ASP A 133 -18.14 -21.48 34.87
N ARG A 134 -17.95 -20.71 35.94
CA ARG A 134 -17.43 -19.34 35.87
C ARG A 134 -15.98 -19.24 35.36
N THR A 135 -15.12 -20.23 35.64
CA THR A 135 -13.71 -20.20 35.20
C THR A 135 -13.59 -20.45 33.71
N THR A 136 -14.35 -21.41 33.17
CA THR A 136 -14.45 -21.68 31.73
C THR A 136 -15.00 -20.47 30.99
N TRP A 137 -16.06 -19.84 31.52
CA TRP A 137 -16.61 -18.61 30.93
C TRP A 137 -15.56 -17.48 30.84
N LEU A 138 -14.80 -17.24 31.91
CA LEU A 138 -13.73 -16.23 31.93
C LEU A 138 -12.61 -16.55 30.93
N ALA A 139 -12.22 -17.83 30.82
CA ALA A 139 -11.21 -18.28 29.86
C ALA A 139 -11.65 -18.05 28.40
N ASP A 140 -12.90 -18.41 28.09
CA ASP A 140 -13.48 -18.25 26.75
C ASP A 140 -13.66 -16.78 26.38
N MET A 141 -14.09 -15.94 27.35
CA MET A 141 -14.14 -14.49 27.21
C MET A 141 -12.78 -13.87 26.93
N ALA A 142 -11.75 -14.26 27.69
CA ALA A 142 -10.40 -13.75 27.49
C ALA A 142 -9.85 -14.14 26.11
N THR A 143 -10.12 -15.37 25.66
CA THR A 143 -9.72 -15.86 24.33
C THR A 143 -10.44 -15.09 23.21
N LEU A 144 -11.76 -14.88 23.34
CA LEU A 144 -12.53 -14.09 22.38
C LEU A 144 -12.02 -12.64 22.34
N ALA A 145 -11.79 -12.02 23.50
CA ALA A 145 -11.25 -10.67 23.59
C ALA A 145 -9.87 -10.58 22.91
N ALA A 146 -8.99 -11.55 23.11
CA ALA A 146 -7.68 -11.59 22.45
C ALA A 146 -7.82 -11.60 20.92
N PHE A 147 -8.76 -12.39 20.39
CA PHE A 147 -9.05 -12.46 18.96
C PHE A 147 -9.53 -11.11 18.41
N TYR A 148 -10.48 -10.45 19.08
CA TYR A 148 -10.93 -9.10 18.70
C TYR A 148 -9.80 -8.08 18.75
N VAL A 149 -8.95 -8.11 19.79
CA VAL A 149 -7.79 -7.21 19.92
C VAL A 149 -6.84 -7.37 18.73
N VAL A 150 -6.52 -8.59 18.31
CA VAL A 150 -5.63 -8.80 17.14
C VAL A 150 -6.30 -8.34 15.85
N VAL A 151 -7.55 -8.73 15.62
CA VAL A 151 -8.25 -8.47 14.34
C VAL A 151 -8.52 -6.98 14.15
N GLU A 152 -9.07 -6.30 15.16
CA GLU A 152 -9.34 -4.87 15.11
C GLU A 152 -8.07 -4.03 15.31
N GLY A 153 -7.12 -4.55 16.10
CA GLY A 153 -5.90 -3.85 16.46
C GLY A 153 -4.85 -3.81 15.35
N CYS A 154 -4.69 -4.92 14.63
CA CYS A 154 -3.74 -5.08 13.53
C CYS A 154 -4.40 -5.01 12.14
N GLY A 155 -5.72 -5.16 12.07
CA GLY A 155 -6.48 -5.05 10.83
C GLY A 155 -6.73 -3.60 10.38
N ALA A 156 -7.45 -3.46 9.27
CA ALA A 156 -7.85 -2.17 8.74
C ALA A 156 -9.39 -2.09 8.71
N PRO A 157 -10.06 -1.83 9.86
CA PRO A 157 -11.51 -1.75 9.93
C PRO A 157 -12.14 -0.74 8.96
N ALA A 158 -11.39 0.28 8.53
CA ALA A 158 -11.78 1.20 7.45
C ALA A 158 -12.07 0.53 6.09
N MET A 159 -11.61 -0.71 5.86
CA MET A 159 -11.97 -1.46 4.66
C MET A 159 -13.43 -1.90 4.64
N GLN A 160 -14.15 -1.78 5.77
CA GLN A 160 -15.49 -2.32 5.93
C GLN A 160 -16.57 -1.23 5.96
N PRO A 161 -17.77 -1.53 5.42
CA PRO A 161 -18.96 -0.73 5.70
C PRO A 161 -19.35 -0.79 7.17
N ARG A 162 -19.78 0.36 7.73
CA ARG A 162 -20.33 0.44 9.10
C ARG A 162 -21.33 -0.67 9.44
N PRO A 163 -22.30 -1.04 8.57
CA PRO A 163 -23.23 -2.13 8.88
C PRO A 163 -22.53 -3.47 9.17
N LEU A 164 -21.52 -3.83 8.37
CA LEU A 164 -20.77 -5.07 8.58
C LEU A 164 -20.00 -5.04 9.89
N ARG A 165 -19.39 -3.89 10.21
CA ARG A 165 -18.68 -3.67 11.46
C ARG A 165 -19.63 -3.78 12.66
N HIS A 166 -20.84 -3.22 12.55
CA HIS A 166 -21.85 -3.34 13.60
C HIS A 166 -22.30 -4.80 13.81
N THR A 167 -22.32 -5.65 12.78
CA THR A 167 -22.55 -7.09 12.95
C THR A 167 -21.45 -7.76 13.79
N VAL A 168 -20.19 -7.38 13.55
CA VAL A 168 -19.04 -7.90 14.33
C VAL A 168 -19.08 -7.39 15.77
N GLU A 169 -19.40 -6.11 15.97
CA GLU A 169 -19.59 -5.49 17.30
C GLU A 169 -20.77 -6.13 18.05
N ALA A 170 -21.87 -6.42 17.35
CA ALA A 170 -23.02 -7.14 17.91
C ALA A 170 -22.65 -8.54 18.39
N GLY A 171 -21.73 -9.23 17.69
CA GLY A 171 -21.16 -10.49 18.16
C GLY A 171 -20.46 -10.37 19.51
N ALA A 172 -19.67 -9.31 19.73
CA ALA A 172 -19.02 -9.06 21.02
C ALA A 172 -20.04 -8.71 22.11
N VAL A 173 -21.06 -7.90 21.79
CA VAL A 173 -22.15 -7.55 22.70
C VAL A 173 -22.95 -8.80 23.10
N ALA A 174 -23.26 -9.69 22.15
CA ALA A 174 -23.93 -10.95 22.41
C ALA A 174 -23.09 -11.87 23.32
N ALA A 175 -21.77 -11.87 23.15
CA ALA A 175 -20.86 -12.59 24.04
C ALA A 175 -20.94 -12.03 25.47
N LEU A 176 -20.86 -10.71 25.62
CA LEU A 176 -20.94 -10.03 26.93
C LEU A 176 -22.30 -10.24 27.60
N ALA A 177 -23.39 -10.30 26.84
CA ALA A 177 -24.73 -10.54 27.36
C ALA A 177 -24.85 -11.90 28.08
N SER A 178 -24.02 -12.90 27.73
CA SER A 178 -23.98 -14.18 28.43
C SER A 178 -23.56 -14.06 29.91
N ALA A 179 -22.96 -12.94 30.32
CA ALA A 179 -22.57 -12.65 31.70
C ALA A 179 -23.75 -12.72 32.68
N TRP A 180 -24.99 -12.53 32.20
CA TRP A 180 -26.20 -12.71 33.01
C TRP A 180 -26.31 -14.12 33.62
N ARG A 181 -25.66 -15.13 33.03
CA ARG A 181 -25.64 -16.52 33.53
C ARG A 181 -24.72 -16.69 34.74
N LEU A 182 -23.74 -15.79 34.96
CA LEU A 182 -22.70 -15.95 35.98
C LEU A 182 -23.21 -16.24 37.40
N PRO A 183 -24.30 -15.61 37.89
CA PRO A 183 -24.84 -15.92 39.21
C PRO A 183 -25.25 -17.39 39.37
N GLY A 184 -25.81 -17.99 38.30
CA GLY A 184 -26.28 -19.38 38.28
C GLY A 184 -25.21 -20.42 37.93
N LEU A 185 -24.02 -20.00 37.49
CA LEU A 185 -22.93 -20.92 37.17
C LEU A 185 -22.14 -21.32 38.43
N PRO A 186 -21.76 -22.60 38.58
CA PRO A 186 -20.87 -23.03 39.65
C PRO A 186 -19.48 -22.41 39.50
N ALA A 187 -18.73 -22.40 40.60
CA ALA A 187 -17.30 -22.13 40.55
C ALA A 187 -16.59 -23.31 39.87
N GLY A 188 -15.70 -23.02 38.91
CA GLY A 188 -14.87 -24.03 38.28
C GLY A 188 -13.44 -24.00 38.79
N HIS A 189 -12.66 -25.00 38.37
CA HIS A 189 -11.27 -25.21 38.78
C HIS A 189 -10.31 -25.22 37.56
N GLY A 190 -10.78 -24.78 36.40
CA GLY A 190 -10.07 -24.85 35.12
C GLY A 190 -8.96 -23.80 34.99
N VAL A 191 -7.93 -23.89 35.84
CA VAL A 191 -6.83 -22.91 35.89
C VAL A 191 -6.08 -22.82 34.56
N LEU A 192 -5.88 -23.95 33.87
CA LEU A 192 -5.14 -24.00 32.60
C LEU A 192 -5.82 -23.23 31.46
N GLY A 193 -7.15 -23.32 31.36
CA GLY A 193 -7.90 -22.56 30.37
C GLY A 193 -7.84 -21.06 30.65
N LEU A 194 -8.03 -20.69 31.93
CA LEU A 194 -7.97 -19.29 32.36
C LEU A 194 -6.59 -18.67 32.13
N THR A 195 -5.51 -19.39 32.46
CA THR A 195 -4.14 -18.92 32.22
C THR A 195 -3.85 -18.79 30.74
N ALA A 196 -4.25 -19.77 29.90
CA ALA A 196 -4.10 -19.69 28.46
C ALA A 196 -4.84 -18.47 27.87
N GLY A 197 -6.10 -18.26 28.24
CA GLY A 197 -6.89 -17.11 27.79
C GLY A 197 -6.29 -15.77 28.22
N ALA A 198 -5.85 -15.67 29.48
CA ALA A 198 -5.18 -14.47 30.00
C ALA A 198 -3.85 -14.18 29.28
N VAL A 199 -3.02 -15.21 29.03
CA VAL A 199 -1.77 -15.09 28.28
C VAL A 199 -2.03 -14.64 26.85
N LEU A 200 -3.02 -15.22 26.16
CA LEU A 200 -3.40 -14.81 24.80
C LEU A 200 -3.83 -13.35 24.75
N LEU A 201 -4.66 -12.92 25.70
CA LEU A 201 -5.13 -11.53 25.77
C LEU A 201 -3.99 -10.56 26.06
N ALA A 202 -3.11 -10.89 27.02
CA ALA A 202 -1.95 -10.09 27.34
C ALA A 202 -0.97 -10.00 26.15
N ALA A 203 -0.73 -11.10 25.45
CA ALA A 203 0.11 -11.14 24.26
C ALA A 203 -0.50 -10.32 23.10
N ALA A 204 -1.81 -10.45 22.85
CA ALA A 204 -2.52 -9.67 21.85
C ALA A 204 -2.48 -8.16 22.16
N GLY A 205 -2.75 -7.78 23.41
CA GLY A 205 -2.66 -6.40 23.86
C GLY A 205 -1.24 -5.85 23.72
N SER A 206 -0.24 -6.61 24.17
CA SER A 206 1.18 -6.24 24.05
C SER A 206 1.60 -6.06 22.59
N LEU A 207 1.19 -6.96 21.69
CA LEU A 207 1.45 -6.85 20.26
C LEU A 207 0.92 -5.53 19.69
N VAL A 208 -0.36 -5.22 19.95
CA VAL A 208 -0.99 -4.01 19.42
C VAL A 208 -0.38 -2.75 20.01
N VAL A 209 -0.14 -2.72 21.33
CA VAL A 209 0.46 -1.57 22.02
C VAL A 209 1.89 -1.33 21.53
N THR A 210 2.73 -2.37 21.49
CA THR A 210 4.12 -2.25 21.02
C THR A 210 4.18 -1.81 19.55
N ALA A 211 3.27 -2.31 18.72
CA ALA A 211 3.18 -1.90 17.32
C ALA A 211 2.73 -0.43 17.16
N ARG A 212 1.75 0.03 17.94
CA ARG A 212 1.24 1.42 17.86
C ARG A 212 2.19 2.45 18.48
N LEU A 213 2.92 2.04 19.52
CA LEU A 213 3.90 2.89 20.22
C LEU A 213 5.32 2.77 19.66
N HIS A 214 5.52 1.93 18.63
CA HIS A 214 6.83 1.73 18.02
C HIS A 214 7.43 3.06 17.56
N ARG A 215 8.73 3.22 17.83
CA ARG A 215 9.55 4.31 17.29
C ARG A 215 10.72 3.69 16.57
N TRP A 216 11.00 4.16 15.37
CA TRP A 216 12.08 3.64 14.54
C TRP A 216 13.48 4.08 15.00
N ARG A 217 13.56 4.82 16.11
CA ARG A 217 14.79 5.35 16.73
C ARG A 217 15.61 6.27 15.80
N ALA A 218 15.01 6.71 14.70
CA ALA A 218 15.51 7.79 13.88
C ALA A 218 15.10 9.15 14.49
N PRO A 219 15.84 10.25 14.21
CA PRO A 219 15.39 11.59 14.56
C PRO A 219 13.97 11.84 14.05
N LEU A 220 13.13 12.54 14.82
CA LEU A 220 11.83 12.99 14.31
C LEU A 220 12.05 13.89 13.09
N SER A 221 11.14 13.80 12.12
CA SER A 221 11.06 14.80 11.06
C SER A 221 10.88 16.18 11.68
N ARG A 222 11.22 17.25 10.95
CA ARG A 222 10.70 18.57 11.32
C ARG A 222 9.16 18.51 11.33
N PRO A 223 8.48 19.29 12.19
CA PRO A 223 7.02 19.34 12.17
C PRO A 223 6.54 19.76 10.78
N LEU A 224 5.81 18.86 10.13
CA LEU A 224 5.22 19.04 8.81
C LEU A 224 3.79 19.59 8.93
N LEU A 225 3.28 20.30 7.93
CA LEU A 225 1.84 20.47 7.76
C LEU A 225 1.23 19.15 7.30
N PHE A 226 0.04 18.83 7.79
CA PHE A 226 -0.68 17.66 7.29
C PHE A 226 -1.10 17.93 5.83
N PRO A 227 -0.74 17.06 4.87
CA PRO A 227 -0.81 17.39 3.44
C PRO A 227 -2.22 17.26 2.83
N LEU A 228 -3.24 16.97 3.65
CA LEU A 228 -4.57 16.61 3.19
C LEU A 228 -5.64 17.30 4.04
N GLU A 229 -6.79 17.62 3.44
CA GLU A 229 -7.92 18.25 4.15
C GLU A 229 -8.99 17.21 4.50
N GLY A 230 -9.57 17.32 5.69
CA GLY A 230 -10.69 16.50 6.17
C GLY A 230 -10.27 15.31 7.04
N ALA A 231 -11.07 14.25 7.03
CA ALA A 231 -10.85 13.06 7.86
C ALA A 231 -10.13 11.95 7.08
N TRP A 232 -8.95 11.57 7.56
CA TRP A 232 -8.08 10.59 6.93
C TRP A 232 -7.74 9.45 7.89
N TYR A 233 -7.75 8.23 7.37
CA TYR A 233 -7.45 7.04 8.12
C TYR A 233 -6.06 6.51 7.76
N VAL A 234 -5.27 6.19 8.79
CA VAL A 234 -3.95 5.58 8.62
C VAL A 234 -4.16 4.08 8.40
N VAL A 235 -3.92 3.60 7.18
CA VAL A 235 -3.99 2.15 6.85
C VAL A 235 -2.62 1.48 7.00
N GLN A 236 -1.53 2.23 6.86
CA GLN A 236 -0.19 1.77 7.17
C GLN A 236 0.51 2.83 8.01
N GLY A 237 1.15 2.41 9.10
CA GLY A 237 1.86 3.27 10.03
C GLY A 237 2.05 2.59 11.38
N GLY A 238 3.06 3.01 12.14
CA GLY A 238 3.50 2.33 13.36
C GLY A 238 4.57 1.28 13.08
N GLY A 239 4.65 0.27 13.95
CA GLY A 239 5.70 -0.74 13.95
C GLY A 239 5.48 -1.91 12.99
N PRO A 240 6.43 -2.86 12.93
CA PRO A 240 6.47 -3.94 11.94
C PRO A 240 5.21 -4.82 11.83
N ALA A 241 4.46 -4.98 12.93
CA ALA A 241 3.26 -5.82 12.95
C ALA A 241 2.07 -5.19 12.20
N VAL A 242 2.07 -3.86 12.01
CA VAL A 242 0.94 -3.09 11.48
C VAL A 242 1.31 -2.16 10.32
N ASN A 243 2.59 -2.13 9.95
CA ASN A 243 3.12 -1.35 8.85
C ASN A 243 3.96 -2.22 7.92
N HIS A 244 3.49 -2.44 6.69
CA HIS A 244 4.24 -3.26 5.73
C HIS A 244 5.53 -2.62 5.21
N HIS A 245 5.65 -1.28 5.31
CA HIS A 245 6.83 -0.51 4.90
C HIS A 245 8.04 -0.74 5.82
N ALA A 246 7.81 -1.29 7.01
CA ALA A 246 8.82 -1.65 8.01
C ALA A 246 10.04 -2.41 7.49
N ARG A 247 9.87 -3.15 6.38
CA ARG A 247 10.93 -3.97 5.77
C ARG A 247 11.93 -3.17 4.94
N MET A 248 11.55 -1.99 4.46
CA MET A 248 12.41 -1.11 3.68
C MET A 248 12.94 0.00 4.57
N ALA A 249 14.27 0.07 4.75
CA ALA A 249 14.90 0.98 5.70
C ALA A 249 14.45 2.44 5.52
N GLU A 250 14.35 2.88 4.26
CA GLU A 250 13.96 4.23 3.87
C GLU A 250 12.47 4.55 4.14
N GLN A 251 11.60 3.52 4.16
CA GLN A 251 10.14 3.67 4.32
C GLN A 251 9.62 3.28 5.70
N ARG A 252 10.48 2.97 6.68
CA ARG A 252 10.06 2.47 8.00
C ARG A 252 8.99 3.36 8.68
N GLY A 253 9.13 4.67 8.58
CA GLY A 253 8.18 5.66 9.09
C GLY A 253 7.06 6.07 8.13
N ALA A 254 6.92 5.39 6.99
CA ALA A 254 5.94 5.72 5.98
C ALA A 254 4.50 5.51 6.45
N LEU A 255 3.63 6.37 5.92
CA LEU A 255 2.20 6.33 6.13
C LEU A 255 1.49 6.14 4.79
N ASP A 256 0.50 5.26 4.80
CA ASP A 256 -0.51 5.22 3.74
C ASP A 256 -1.82 5.75 4.32
N LEU A 257 -2.32 6.82 3.69
CA LEU A 257 -3.48 7.58 4.14
C LEU A 257 -4.62 7.42 3.14
N VAL A 258 -5.79 7.01 3.65
CA VAL A 258 -7.01 6.82 2.86
C VAL A 258 -8.13 7.71 3.41
N ALA A 259 -8.95 8.26 2.54
CA ALA A 259 -10.15 8.96 2.95
C ALA A 259 -11.28 7.96 3.25
N LEU A 260 -12.21 8.38 4.11
CA LEU A 260 -13.42 7.63 4.42
C LEU A 260 -14.64 8.36 3.87
N GLY A 261 -15.50 7.64 3.16
CA GLY A 261 -16.81 8.12 2.74
C GLY A 261 -17.81 8.21 3.92
N PRO A 262 -19.03 8.68 3.66
CA PRO A 262 -20.05 8.95 4.70
C PRO A 262 -20.39 7.74 5.58
N TYR A 263 -20.33 6.53 5.00
CA TYR A 263 -20.62 5.26 5.68
C TYR A 263 -19.40 4.62 6.35
N GLY A 264 -18.29 5.36 6.48
CA GLY A 264 -17.02 4.84 7.01
C GLY A 264 -16.28 3.90 6.06
N THR A 265 -16.78 3.70 4.83
CA THR A 265 -16.10 2.92 3.79
C THR A 265 -15.08 3.76 3.04
N ARG A 266 -13.98 3.14 2.61
CA ARG A 266 -13.03 3.80 1.69
C ARG A 266 -13.50 3.81 0.23
N THR A 267 -14.43 2.94 -0.11
CA THR A 267 -14.86 2.72 -1.50
C THR A 267 -16.37 2.51 -1.59
N ARG A 268 -16.94 2.90 -2.72
CA ARG A 268 -18.30 2.54 -3.15
C ARG A 268 -18.24 1.33 -4.11
N PRO A 269 -19.36 0.68 -4.46
CA PRO A 269 -19.34 -0.42 -5.41
C PRO A 269 -18.63 -0.03 -6.72
N GLY A 270 -17.64 -0.82 -7.13
CA GLY A 270 -16.82 -0.56 -8.30
C GLY A 270 -15.36 -0.98 -8.10
N ARG A 271 -14.63 -1.10 -9.20
CA ARG A 271 -13.19 -1.41 -9.21
C ARG A 271 -12.36 -0.33 -9.89
N GLU A 272 -12.95 0.81 -10.20
CA GLU A 272 -12.25 1.94 -10.80
C GLU A 272 -11.70 2.87 -9.70
N PRO A 273 -10.59 3.60 -9.93
CA PRO A 273 -10.02 4.50 -8.94
C PRO A 273 -11.04 5.50 -8.38
N ALA A 274 -11.92 6.06 -9.23
CA ALA A 274 -12.99 6.98 -8.86
C ALA A 274 -14.10 6.39 -7.96
N ALA A 275 -14.06 5.09 -7.65
CA ALA A 275 -14.90 4.49 -6.63
C ALA A 275 -14.38 4.75 -5.20
N TYR A 276 -13.10 5.12 -5.04
CA TYR A 276 -12.47 5.30 -3.74
C TYR A 276 -12.58 6.76 -3.30
N ALA A 277 -12.94 6.97 -2.04
CA ALA A 277 -13.11 8.29 -1.43
C ALA A 277 -11.82 9.13 -1.44
N ALA A 278 -10.66 8.46 -1.50
CA ALA A 278 -9.37 9.12 -1.52
C ALA A 278 -9.00 9.67 -2.91
N TYR A 279 -9.48 9.06 -4.00
CA TYR A 279 -9.06 9.41 -5.35
C TYR A 279 -9.49 10.83 -5.73
N GLY A 280 -8.58 11.60 -6.33
CA GLY A 280 -8.81 13.00 -6.72
C GLY A 280 -8.80 13.99 -5.55
N ARG A 281 -8.50 13.57 -4.32
CA ARG A 281 -8.38 14.48 -3.18
C ARG A 281 -7.08 15.32 -3.32
N PRO A 282 -7.11 16.63 -3.08
CA PRO A 282 -5.92 17.49 -3.16
C PRO A 282 -4.82 17.04 -2.20
N VAL A 283 -3.58 17.06 -2.67
CA VAL A 283 -2.35 16.84 -1.91
C VAL A 283 -1.57 18.15 -1.89
N ARG A 284 -1.33 18.67 -0.70
CA ARG A 284 -0.59 19.92 -0.46
C ARG A 284 0.80 19.63 0.07
N SER A 285 1.72 20.56 -0.15
CA SER A 285 3.08 20.46 0.36
C SER A 285 3.09 20.46 1.88
N PRO A 286 3.66 19.44 2.53
CA PRO A 286 3.77 19.38 3.98
C PRO A 286 4.84 20.34 4.53
N CYS A 287 5.69 20.91 3.68
CA CYS A 287 6.79 21.77 4.09
C CYS A 287 7.17 22.76 3.00
N ASP A 288 8.00 23.74 3.37
CA ASP A 288 8.81 24.47 2.40
C ASP A 288 9.95 23.55 1.93
N GLY A 289 10.31 23.62 0.66
CA GLY A 289 11.40 22.82 0.13
C GLY A 289 11.61 22.96 -1.37
N ARG A 290 12.68 22.34 -1.86
CA ARG A 290 12.97 22.23 -3.29
C ARG A 290 12.49 20.88 -3.81
N VAL A 291 11.80 20.87 -4.94
CA VAL A 291 11.42 19.64 -5.62
C VAL A 291 12.68 19.02 -6.21
N ILE A 292 13.04 17.83 -5.75
CA ILE A 292 14.20 17.08 -6.25
C ILE A 292 13.78 15.95 -7.21
N SER A 293 12.50 15.63 -7.26
CA SER A 293 11.95 14.74 -8.28
C SER A 293 10.43 14.93 -8.35
N ALA A 294 9.89 14.98 -9.57
CA ALA A 294 8.46 15.01 -9.81
C ALA A 294 8.13 14.18 -11.05
N ALA A 295 7.08 13.38 -10.96
CA ALA A 295 6.53 12.62 -12.09
C ALA A 295 5.00 12.72 -12.09
N GLY A 296 4.40 13.01 -13.24
CA GLY A 296 2.95 13.22 -13.37
C GLY A 296 2.26 12.43 -14.48
N THR A 297 3.00 11.63 -15.26
CA THR A 297 2.51 11.01 -16.50
C THR A 297 2.32 9.50 -16.42
N VAL A 298 2.72 8.85 -15.32
CA VAL A 298 2.51 7.40 -15.12
C VAL A 298 1.00 7.14 -15.04
N PRO A 299 0.44 6.19 -15.81
CA PRO A 299 -0.99 5.91 -15.79
C PRO A 299 -1.41 5.19 -14.50
N ASP A 300 -2.64 5.45 -14.07
CA ASP A 300 -3.26 4.74 -12.94
C ASP A 300 -3.37 3.25 -13.24
N GLN A 301 -3.25 2.45 -12.19
CA GLN A 301 -3.58 1.04 -12.24
C GLN A 301 -4.99 0.81 -11.71
N ARG A 302 -5.64 -0.25 -12.17
CA ARG A 302 -6.93 -0.65 -11.62
C ARG A 302 -6.72 -1.16 -10.19
N PRO A 303 -7.50 -0.68 -9.19
CA PRO A 303 -7.44 -1.18 -7.83
C PRO A 303 -7.42 -2.71 -7.72
N GLY A 304 -6.46 -3.20 -6.95
CA GLY A 304 -6.15 -4.60 -6.75
C GLY A 304 -5.30 -5.27 -7.84
N GLU A 305 -4.93 -4.57 -8.91
CA GLU A 305 -3.98 -5.03 -9.92
C GLU A 305 -2.65 -4.31 -9.71
N ILE A 306 -1.54 -5.06 -9.77
CA ILE A 306 -0.18 -4.50 -9.62
C ILE A 306 0.66 -5.00 -10.80
N ARG A 307 0.74 -4.16 -11.82
CA ARG A 307 1.63 -4.30 -12.98
C ARG A 307 2.98 -3.68 -12.66
N TYR A 308 4.03 -4.18 -13.30
CA TYR A 308 5.36 -3.60 -13.20
C TYR A 308 5.38 -2.18 -13.78
N GLN A 309 5.65 -1.21 -12.90
CA GLN A 309 5.73 0.23 -13.15
C GLN A 309 6.77 0.84 -12.20
N PRO A 310 7.20 2.11 -12.36
CA PRO A 310 7.93 2.84 -11.33
C PRO A 310 7.21 2.72 -9.97
N PRO A 311 7.90 2.39 -8.87
CA PRO A 311 7.23 1.93 -7.64
C PRO A 311 6.46 3.07 -6.96
N TYR A 312 6.99 4.29 -7.00
CA TYR A 312 6.34 5.49 -6.50
C TYR A 312 5.26 6.04 -7.45
N GLY A 313 5.18 5.54 -8.69
CA GLY A 313 4.27 6.08 -9.71
C GLY A 313 4.51 7.58 -9.93
N ASN A 314 3.42 8.33 -10.05
CA ASN A 314 3.50 9.78 -9.99
C ASN A 314 3.76 10.23 -8.56
N HIS A 315 4.66 11.18 -8.40
CA HIS A 315 5.20 11.56 -7.10
C HIS A 315 5.72 12.99 -7.10
N VAL A 316 5.93 13.51 -5.89
CA VAL A 316 6.68 14.74 -5.62
C VAL A 316 7.60 14.47 -4.43
N PHE A 317 8.90 14.61 -4.63
CA PHE A 317 9.92 14.49 -3.59
C PHE A 317 10.49 15.87 -3.28
N LEU A 318 10.50 16.23 -2.00
CA LEU A 318 10.90 17.54 -1.52
C LEU A 318 12.15 17.42 -0.65
N ASP A 319 13.18 18.18 -0.98
CA ASP A 319 14.32 18.41 -0.12
C ASP A 319 14.10 19.66 0.74
N THR A 320 14.09 19.46 2.05
CA THR A 320 13.92 20.51 3.07
C THR A 320 15.26 21.13 3.51
N GLY A 321 16.37 20.68 2.93
CA GLY A 321 17.75 20.95 3.36
C GLY A 321 18.20 20.09 4.56
N ARG A 322 17.35 19.20 5.06
CA ARG A 322 17.67 18.28 6.18
C ARG A 322 17.19 16.85 5.98
N GLU A 323 16.09 16.69 5.27
CA GLU A 323 15.46 15.41 5.00
C GLU A 323 14.67 15.51 3.70
N ILE A 324 14.49 14.36 3.07
CA ILE A 324 13.72 14.22 1.86
C ILE A 324 12.33 13.74 2.24
N VAL A 325 11.30 14.53 1.92
CA VAL A 325 9.90 14.15 2.08
C VAL A 325 9.38 13.61 0.76
N LYS A 326 8.92 12.36 0.73
CA LYS A 326 8.43 11.69 -0.47
C LYS A 326 6.93 11.49 -0.40
N MET A 327 6.22 11.97 -1.41
CA MET A 327 4.78 11.75 -1.61
C MET A 327 4.56 11.04 -2.94
N ALA A 328 3.77 9.97 -2.94
CA ALA A 328 3.66 9.06 -4.08
C ALA A 328 2.22 8.64 -4.39
N HIS A 329 2.09 7.89 -5.49
CA HIS A 329 0.82 7.38 -6.02
C HIS A 329 -0.15 8.49 -6.46
N LEU A 330 0.37 9.63 -6.92
CA LEU A 330 -0.44 10.77 -7.35
C LEU A 330 -1.22 10.46 -8.65
N ARG A 331 -2.29 11.20 -8.87
CA ARG A 331 -3.18 11.02 -10.03
C ARG A 331 -2.48 11.49 -11.32
N PRO A 332 -2.58 10.74 -12.43
CA PRO A 332 -2.02 11.16 -13.71
C PRO A 332 -2.53 12.55 -14.14
N GLY A 333 -1.62 13.41 -14.59
CA GLY A 333 -1.91 14.77 -15.02
C GLY A 333 -2.24 15.76 -13.90
N SER A 334 -2.20 15.35 -12.62
CA SER A 334 -2.51 16.24 -11.49
C SER A 334 -1.29 16.94 -10.90
N VAL A 335 -0.07 16.46 -11.15
CA VAL A 335 1.15 17.03 -10.56
C VAL A 335 1.40 18.41 -11.15
N THR A 336 1.52 19.40 -10.27
CA THR A 336 1.56 20.84 -10.63
C THR A 336 2.94 21.48 -10.55
N VAL A 337 3.97 20.68 -10.23
CA VAL A 337 5.35 21.13 -10.02
C VAL A 337 6.32 20.27 -10.83
N SER A 338 7.49 20.81 -11.10
CA SER A 338 8.59 20.15 -11.80
C SER A 338 9.82 20.04 -10.91
N GLU A 339 10.75 19.16 -11.27
CA GLU A 339 12.07 19.10 -10.62
C GLU A 339 12.77 20.46 -10.72
N GLY A 340 13.36 20.91 -9.61
CA GLY A 340 14.00 22.22 -9.48
C GLY A 340 13.11 23.31 -8.86
N ASP A 341 11.78 23.16 -8.89
CA ASP A 341 10.85 24.14 -8.32
C ASP A 341 11.06 24.30 -6.80
N THR A 342 10.82 25.51 -6.29
CA THR A 342 10.71 25.74 -4.84
C THR A 342 9.23 25.85 -4.47
N VAL A 343 8.81 25.10 -3.47
CA VAL A 343 7.43 25.07 -2.99
C VAL A 343 7.33 25.59 -1.57
N ARG A 344 6.16 26.15 -1.24
CA ARG A 344 5.81 26.54 0.14
C ARG A 344 4.87 25.54 0.78
N ALA A 345 4.94 25.40 2.10
CA ALA A 345 4.01 24.59 2.87
C ALA A 345 2.56 25.02 2.58
N GLY A 346 1.67 24.05 2.32
CA GLY A 346 0.27 24.28 1.92
C GLY A 346 0.04 24.49 0.41
N GLN A 347 1.10 24.67 -0.39
CA GLN A 347 0.99 24.75 -1.85
C GLN A 347 0.42 23.45 -2.43
N LEU A 348 -0.51 23.55 -3.38
CA LEU A 348 -1.02 22.38 -4.09
C LEU A 348 0.12 21.70 -4.85
N LEU A 349 0.25 20.38 -4.72
CA LEU A 349 1.25 19.58 -5.43
C LEU A 349 0.60 18.68 -6.48
N GLY A 350 -0.60 18.16 -6.18
CA GLY A 350 -1.42 17.40 -7.11
C GLY A 350 -2.60 16.76 -6.39
N GLU A 351 -3.03 15.60 -6.86
CA GLU A 351 -4.17 14.87 -6.30
C GLU A 351 -3.80 13.41 -6.01
N VAL A 352 -4.48 12.81 -5.03
CA VAL A 352 -4.33 11.38 -4.73
C VAL A 352 -4.77 10.53 -5.92
N GLY A 353 -3.92 9.60 -6.35
CA GLY A 353 -4.17 8.68 -7.45
C GLY A 353 -4.01 7.21 -7.03
N ASN A 354 -3.66 6.36 -7.99
CA ASN A 354 -3.39 4.93 -7.80
C ASN A 354 -2.28 4.43 -8.74
N THR A 355 -1.27 5.27 -8.98
CA THR A 355 -0.15 4.98 -9.88
C THR A 355 0.96 4.21 -9.17
N GLY A 356 1.78 3.49 -9.94
CA GLY A 356 2.91 2.74 -9.38
C GLY A 356 2.48 1.54 -8.54
N ASN A 357 3.26 1.18 -7.53
CA ASN A 357 3.03 -0.01 -6.71
C ASN A 357 1.95 0.24 -5.64
N SER A 358 0.73 0.51 -6.07
CA SER A 358 -0.41 0.81 -5.21
C SER A 358 -1.52 -0.23 -5.36
N THR A 359 -2.09 -0.66 -4.24
CA THR A 359 -3.22 -1.61 -4.25
C THR A 359 -4.59 -0.94 -4.38
N GLU A 360 -4.67 0.34 -4.02
CA GLU A 360 -5.87 1.17 -4.06
C GLU A 360 -5.52 2.66 -3.90
N PRO A 361 -6.41 3.60 -4.26
CA PRO A 361 -6.17 5.01 -4.06
C PRO A 361 -5.86 5.39 -2.61
N HIS A 362 -4.67 5.94 -2.39
CA HIS A 362 -4.18 6.43 -1.10
C HIS A 362 -3.03 7.43 -1.32
N LEU A 363 -2.77 8.30 -0.34
CA LEU A 363 -1.50 9.03 -0.30
C LEU A 363 -0.48 8.20 0.46
N HIS A 364 0.63 7.85 -0.18
CA HIS A 364 1.83 7.42 0.51
C HIS A 364 2.68 8.64 0.84
N ILE A 365 3.11 8.77 2.10
CA ILE A 365 4.03 9.81 2.54
C ILE A 365 5.07 9.25 3.53
N HIS A 366 6.34 9.58 3.32
CA HIS A 366 7.40 9.34 4.29
C HIS A 366 8.46 10.45 4.24
N ALA A 367 9.31 10.49 5.25
CA ALA A 367 10.52 11.30 5.24
C ALA A 367 11.72 10.39 5.50
N GLU A 368 12.86 10.70 4.89
CA GLU A 368 14.10 9.98 5.08
C GLU A 368 15.30 10.92 5.22
N ARG A 369 16.33 10.45 5.91
CA ARG A 369 17.65 11.06 5.97
C ARG A 369 18.69 9.95 5.82
N ASP A 370 19.62 10.11 4.87
CA ASP A 370 20.70 9.16 4.62
C ASP A 370 20.22 7.71 4.42
N GLY A 371 19.09 7.53 3.72
CA GLY A 371 18.48 6.22 3.47
C GLY A 371 17.75 5.60 4.66
N ALA A 372 17.64 6.30 5.78
CA ALA A 372 16.87 5.88 6.95
C ALA A 372 15.54 6.65 7.06
N GLY A 373 14.44 5.90 7.09
CA GLY A 373 13.09 6.44 7.27
C GLY A 373 12.90 7.05 8.67
N LEU A 374 12.22 8.19 8.72
CA LEU A 374 12.01 8.99 9.92
C LEU A 374 10.59 8.84 10.45
N ASP A 375 10.42 8.94 11.78
CA ASP A 375 9.09 9.08 12.39
C ASP A 375 8.51 10.44 12.01
N LEU A 376 7.38 10.45 11.31
CA LEU A 376 6.70 11.69 10.90
C LEU A 376 6.01 12.38 12.09
N GLN A 377 6.09 13.71 12.10
CA GLN A 377 5.32 14.57 13.00
C GLN A 377 4.61 15.66 12.20
N PHE A 378 3.31 15.84 12.46
CA PHE A 378 2.53 16.91 11.85
C PHE A 378 2.10 17.96 12.89
N THR A 379 2.21 19.24 12.53
CA THR A 379 1.72 20.37 13.32
C THR A 379 0.22 20.25 13.51
N GLY A 380 -0.26 20.42 14.74
CA GLY A 380 -1.70 20.30 15.07
C GLY A 380 -2.24 18.86 15.13
N VAL A 381 -1.42 17.83 14.85
CA VAL A 381 -1.83 16.42 14.93
C VAL A 381 -1.04 15.72 16.06
N PRO A 382 -1.50 15.81 17.33
CA PRO A 382 -0.75 15.28 18.47
C PRO A 382 -0.74 13.75 18.49
N GLY A 383 0.30 13.12 19.04
CA GLY A 383 0.35 11.65 19.24
C GLY A 383 0.86 10.85 18.04
N ARG A 384 0.90 9.51 18.18
CA ARG A 384 1.54 8.59 17.21
C ARG A 384 0.71 8.34 15.96
N LEU A 385 1.38 8.19 14.83
CA LEU A 385 0.76 7.88 13.54
C LEU A 385 0.85 6.37 13.32
N HIS A 386 -0.25 5.67 13.60
CA HIS A 386 -0.31 4.21 13.54
C HIS A 386 -1.58 3.75 12.82
N ARG A 387 -1.54 2.53 12.27
CA ARG A 387 -2.73 1.88 11.69
C ARG A 387 -3.91 1.94 12.66
N GLY A 388 -5.09 2.27 12.15
CA GLY A 388 -6.31 2.41 12.97
C GLY A 388 -6.61 3.84 13.41
N ARG A 389 -5.65 4.76 13.32
CA ARG A 389 -5.86 6.14 13.70
C ARG A 389 -6.59 6.92 12.62
N THR A 390 -7.57 7.72 13.02
CA THR A 390 -8.16 8.76 12.17
C THR A 390 -7.56 10.12 12.53
N ILE A 391 -7.11 10.85 11.52
CA ILE A 391 -6.58 12.21 11.59
C ILE A 391 -7.65 13.14 11.02
N ARG A 392 -7.93 14.25 11.70
CA ARG A 392 -8.81 15.31 11.22
C ARG A 392 -7.97 16.58 11.14
N ALA A 393 -7.90 17.16 9.95
CA ALA A 393 -7.10 18.34 9.66
C ALA A 393 -7.89 19.31 8.79
#